data_AF-V3ZVK5-F1
#
_entry.id   AF-V3ZVK5-F1
#
_cell.length_a   1.000
_cell.length_b   1.000
_cell.length_c   1.000
_cell.angle_alpha   90.00
_cell.angle_beta   90.00
_cell.angle_gamma   90.00
#
_symmetry.space_group_name_H-M   'P 1'
#
loop_
_entity.id
_entity.type
_entity.pdbx_description
1 polymer ?
#
loop_
_entity_poly.entity_id
_entity_poly.type
_entity_poly.pdbx_seq_one_letter_code
_entity_poly.pdbx_strand_id
1 'polypeptide(L)'
;MPPNIEPTQLKPRERAMQNFKLITEGPIIFFKENIINPLQAHIDRPKYYHRRFQRVPTFDQCYENDYICQFEANEQYHRDRVIDTKIIRILRRRAKECLFYEGPNADHRCKHIQETYEDAATNWFIKYGDLTVHSNVRDAYMKQKHRLIFERRKQEYEAKHGSNTE
;
A
#
# COMPACT_ATOMS: atom_id res chain seq x y z
N MET A 1 2.15 21.57 -8.97
CA MET A 1 1.41 22.77 -8.52
C MET A 1 1.24 23.64 -9.75
N PRO A 2 0.01 23.96 -10.21
CA PRO A 2 -0.13 24.79 -11.40
C PRO A 2 0.55 26.15 -11.17
N PRO A 3 1.19 26.74 -12.20
CA PRO A 3 1.95 27.98 -12.05
C PRO A 3 1.02 29.16 -11.68
N ASN A 4 1.55 30.12 -10.92
CA ASN A 4 0.88 31.39 -10.65
C ASN A 4 0.87 32.22 -11.95
N ILE A 5 -0.29 32.30 -12.61
CA ILE A 5 -0.50 33.09 -13.84
C ILE A 5 -1.03 34.47 -13.44
N GLU A 6 -0.45 35.55 -13.97
CA GLU A 6 -0.89 36.92 -13.70
C GLU A 6 -2.31 37.22 -14.24
N PRO A 7 -3.17 37.94 -13.49
CA PRO A 7 -4.61 38.08 -13.75
C PRO A 7 -4.99 38.89 -15.01
N THR A 8 -4.03 39.54 -15.67
CA THR A 8 -4.27 40.44 -16.81
C THR A 8 -4.46 39.71 -18.14
N GLN A 9 -4.07 38.44 -18.23
CA GLN A 9 -4.11 37.64 -19.46
C GLN A 9 -5.29 36.65 -19.54
N LEU A 10 -6.22 36.67 -18.58
CA LEU A 10 -7.27 35.65 -18.43
C LEU A 10 -8.63 36.07 -19.00
N LYS A 11 -9.37 35.10 -19.56
CA LYS A 11 -10.72 35.30 -20.11
C LYS A 11 -11.71 35.71 -19.01
N PRO A 12 -12.83 36.40 -19.32
CA PRO A 12 -13.79 36.88 -18.31
C PRO A 12 -14.30 35.81 -17.33
N ARG A 13 -14.52 34.57 -17.78
CA ARG A 13 -14.93 33.44 -16.91
C ARG A 13 -13.83 33.02 -15.93
N GLU A 14 -12.58 33.04 -16.38
CA GLU A 14 -11.43 32.68 -15.56
C GLU A 14 -11.18 33.74 -14.47
N ARG A 15 -11.36 35.03 -14.82
CA ARG A 15 -11.30 36.14 -13.86
C ARG A 15 -12.36 36.05 -12.76
N ALA A 16 -13.61 35.69 -13.13
CA ALA A 16 -14.68 35.47 -12.16
C ALA A 16 -14.36 34.31 -11.20
N MET A 17 -13.80 33.21 -11.72
CA MET A 17 -13.41 32.05 -10.92
C MET A 17 -12.24 32.34 -9.97
N GLN A 18 -11.27 33.13 -10.42
CA GLN A 18 -10.16 33.61 -9.57
C GLN A 18 -10.65 34.52 -8.43
N ASN A 19 -11.56 35.45 -8.73
CA ASN A 19 -12.13 36.32 -7.70
C ASN A 19 -12.94 35.50 -6.67
N PHE A 20 -13.72 34.52 -7.12
CA PHE A 20 -14.45 33.62 -6.22
C PHE A 20 -13.50 32.81 -5.33
N LYS A 21 -12.41 32.29 -5.90
CA LYS A 21 -11.37 31.58 -5.16
C LYS A 21 -10.72 32.49 -4.11
N LEU A 22 -10.41 33.74 -4.46
CA LEU A 22 -9.83 34.70 -3.52
C LEU A 22 -10.78 35.03 -2.37
N ILE A 23 -12.07 35.19 -2.65
CA ILE A 23 -13.08 35.51 -1.62
C ILE A 23 -13.29 34.33 -0.65
N THR A 24 -13.25 33.10 -1.15
CA THR A 24 -13.50 31.89 -0.34
C THR A 24 -12.24 31.35 0.35
N GLU A 25 -11.12 31.26 -0.36
CA GLU A 25 -9.85 30.77 0.17
C GLU A 25 -9.04 31.85 0.90
N GLY A 26 -9.20 33.12 0.53
CA GLY A 26 -8.51 34.26 1.15
C GLY A 26 -8.58 34.30 2.69
N PRO A 27 -9.77 34.19 3.32
CA PRO A 27 -9.85 34.16 4.79
C PRO A 27 -9.16 32.93 5.40
N ILE A 28 -9.17 31.79 4.72
CA ILE A 28 -8.52 30.55 5.19
C ILE A 28 -7.00 30.70 5.13
N ILE A 29 -6.48 31.26 4.04
CA ILE A 29 -5.05 31.55 3.86
C ILE A 29 -4.61 32.58 4.91
N PHE A 30 -5.37 33.65 5.10
CA PHE A 30 -5.13 34.65 6.14
C PHE A 30 -5.05 34.01 7.53
N PHE A 31 -6.00 33.14 7.88
CA PHE A 31 -6.00 32.45 9.18
C PHE A 31 -4.78 31.52 9.34
N LYS A 32 -4.43 30.77 8.28
CA LYS A 32 -3.26 29.90 8.28
C LYS A 32 -1.96 30.70 8.50
N GLU A 33 -1.81 31.80 7.78
CA GLU A 33 -0.58 32.60 7.80
C GLU A 33 -0.44 33.44 9.06
N ASN A 34 -1.52 34.09 9.50
CA ASN A 34 -1.46 35.05 10.61
C ASN A 34 -1.71 34.44 11.99
N ILE A 35 -2.35 33.27 12.06
CA ILE A 35 -2.70 32.64 13.35
C ILE A 35 -2.00 31.29 13.50
N ILE A 36 -2.18 30.37 12.56
CA ILE A 36 -1.64 29.00 12.70
C ILE A 36 -0.12 28.99 12.65
N ASN A 37 0.49 29.55 11.61
CA ASN A 37 1.94 29.52 11.42
C ASN A 37 2.73 30.11 12.61
N PRO A 38 2.41 31.31 13.14
CA PRO A 38 3.12 31.85 14.29
C PRO A 38 2.87 31.02 15.55
N LEU A 39 1.63 30.55 15.79
CA LEU A 39 1.34 29.63 16.89
C LEU A 39 2.19 28.35 16.81
N GLN A 40 2.34 27.79 15.60
CA GLN A 40 3.13 26.59 15.35
C GLN A 40 4.64 26.81 15.40
N ALA A 41 5.10 28.07 15.35
CA ALA A 41 6.49 28.47 15.56
C ALA A 41 6.80 28.70 17.05
N HIS A 42 5.82 29.15 17.83
CA HIS A 42 5.94 29.31 19.30
C HIS A 42 5.82 27.98 20.06
N ILE A 43 5.13 26.98 19.50
CA ILE A 43 5.05 25.64 20.09
C ILE A 43 6.30 24.84 19.68
N ASP A 44 7.17 24.52 20.65
CA ASP A 44 8.23 23.54 20.48
C ASP A 44 7.63 22.20 20.08
N ARG A 45 7.70 21.85 18.78
CA ARG A 45 7.13 20.59 18.30
C ARG A 45 8.02 19.44 18.78
N PRO A 46 7.47 18.46 19.51
CA PRO A 46 8.24 17.26 19.82
C PRO A 46 8.60 16.55 18.51
N LYS A 47 9.89 16.24 18.36
CA LYS A 47 10.37 15.46 17.21
C LYS A 47 9.84 14.04 17.32
N TYR A 48 9.10 13.58 16.32
CA TYR A 48 8.67 12.19 16.24
C TYR A 48 9.57 11.41 15.27
N TYR A 49 9.92 10.19 15.64
CA TYR A 49 10.76 9.31 14.83
C TYR A 49 9.98 8.06 14.44
N HIS A 50 10.26 7.55 13.24
CA HIS A 50 9.72 6.28 12.80
C HIS A 50 10.41 5.15 13.54
N ARG A 51 9.63 4.34 14.27
CA ARG A 51 10.15 3.16 14.97
C ARG A 51 10.71 2.17 13.94
N ARG A 52 11.96 1.74 14.17
CA ARG A 52 12.60 0.68 13.39
C ARG A 52 12.59 -0.58 14.22
N PHE A 53 12.08 -1.66 13.65
CA PHE A 53 12.12 -2.96 14.27
C PHE A 53 13.21 -3.79 13.59
N GLN A 54 14.07 -4.42 14.40
CA GLN A 54 15.00 -5.40 13.89
C GLN A 54 14.26 -6.68 13.47
N ARG A 55 14.87 -7.43 12.55
CA ARG A 55 14.34 -8.74 12.13
C ARG A 55 14.67 -9.77 13.21
N VAL A 56 13.70 -10.62 13.47
CA VAL A 56 13.73 -11.78 14.36
C VAL A 56 13.92 -13.04 13.47
N PRO A 57 14.48 -14.14 13.99
CA PRO A 57 14.41 -15.44 13.29
C PRO A 57 12.99 -15.78 12.83
N THR A 58 12.90 -16.43 11.68
CA THR A 58 11.63 -16.88 11.12
C THR A 58 11.16 -18.17 11.79
N PHE A 59 9.86 -18.48 11.67
CA PHE A 59 9.23 -19.60 12.40
C PHE A 59 9.84 -20.98 12.08
N ASP A 60 10.41 -21.16 10.89
CA ASP A 60 11.10 -22.39 10.46
C ASP A 60 12.43 -22.64 11.19
N GLN A 61 13.04 -21.60 11.77
CA GLN A 61 14.29 -21.70 12.52
C GLN A 61 14.07 -21.98 14.01
N CYS A 62 12.84 -21.78 14.50
CA CYS A 62 12.51 -21.98 15.91
C CYS A 62 12.30 -23.47 16.21
N TYR A 63 12.69 -23.89 17.42
CA TYR A 63 12.35 -25.21 17.94
C TYR A 63 10.87 -25.29 18.35
N GLU A 64 10.31 -26.50 18.31
CA GLU A 64 8.88 -26.72 18.61
C GLU A 64 8.51 -26.36 20.06
N ASN A 65 9.45 -26.49 21.00
CA ASN A 65 9.25 -26.19 22.42
C ASN A 65 9.69 -24.76 22.81
N ASP A 66 10.29 -24.00 21.89
CA ASP A 66 10.73 -22.63 22.16
C ASP A 66 9.59 -21.64 21.89
N TYR A 67 8.77 -21.43 22.91
CA TYR A 67 7.63 -20.52 22.83
C TYR A 67 8.04 -19.05 22.67
N ILE A 68 9.25 -18.66 23.11
CA ILE A 68 9.72 -17.27 23.03
C ILE A 68 10.07 -16.96 21.57
N CYS A 69 10.85 -17.82 20.91
CA CYS A 69 11.16 -17.67 19.49
C CYS A 69 9.88 -17.65 18.63
N GLN A 70 8.94 -18.56 18.91
CA GLN A 70 7.66 -18.60 18.21
C GLN A 70 6.82 -17.33 18.43
N PHE A 71 6.80 -16.79 19.65
CA PHE A 71 6.10 -15.56 19.96
C PHE A 71 6.68 -14.36 19.21
N GLU A 72 8.00 -14.18 19.23
CA GLU A 72 8.65 -13.07 18.52
C GLU A 72 8.46 -13.16 17.01
N ALA A 73 8.54 -14.37 16.45
CA ALA A 73 8.25 -14.63 15.03
C ALA A 73 6.78 -14.32 14.68
N ASN A 74 5.84 -14.65 15.58
CA ASN A 74 4.42 -14.32 15.40
C ASN A 74 4.19 -12.80 15.41
N GLU A 75 4.83 -12.08 16.34
CA GLU A 75 4.75 -10.62 16.40
C GLU A 75 5.37 -9.95 15.16
N GLN A 76 6.43 -10.53 14.59
CA GLN A 76 6.95 -10.08 13.31
C GLN A 76 5.95 -10.34 12.17
N TYR A 77 5.36 -11.53 12.12
CA TYR A 77 4.35 -11.89 11.13
C TYR A 77 3.14 -10.93 11.17
N HIS A 78 2.61 -10.60 12.34
CA HIS A 78 1.49 -9.65 12.48
C HIS A 78 1.85 -8.26 11.97
N ARG A 79 3.05 -7.77 12.31
CA ARG A 79 3.56 -6.48 11.80
C ARG A 79 3.69 -6.50 10.28
N ASP A 80 4.30 -7.53 9.71
CA ASP A 80 4.49 -7.67 8.27
C ASP A 80 3.13 -7.79 7.55
N ARG A 81 2.14 -8.49 8.11
CA ARG A 81 0.78 -8.56 7.56
C ARG A 81 0.10 -7.19 7.48
N VAL A 82 0.25 -6.38 8.53
CA VAL A 82 -0.28 -5.00 8.53
C VAL A 82 0.43 -4.14 7.49
N ILE A 83 1.74 -4.30 7.33
CA ILE A 83 2.53 -3.57 6.33
C ILE A 83 2.09 -3.97 4.92
N ASP A 84 2.00 -5.26 4.61
CA ASP A 84 1.58 -5.77 3.30
C ASP A 84 0.16 -5.28 2.93
N THR A 85 -0.74 -5.26 3.91
CA THR A 85 -2.10 -4.72 3.73
C THR A 85 -2.08 -3.23 3.40
N LYS A 86 -1.19 -2.45 4.04
CA LYS A 86 -1.01 -1.01 3.73
C LYS A 86 -0.41 -0.80 2.35
N ILE A 87 0.53 -1.65 1.91
CA ILE A 87 1.13 -1.59 0.57
C ILE A 87 0.02 -1.69 -0.49
N ILE A 88 -0.85 -2.69 -0.39
CA ILE A 88 -1.97 -2.87 -1.33
C ILE A 88 -2.94 -1.70 -1.27
N ARG A 89 -3.22 -1.16 -0.08
CA ARG A 89 -4.06 0.04 0.06
C ARG A 89 -3.48 1.24 -0.69
N ILE A 90 -2.15 1.41 -0.66
CA ILE A 90 -1.47 2.47 -1.42
C ILE A 90 -1.58 2.22 -2.93
N LEU A 91 -1.32 1.00 -3.39
CA LEU A 91 -1.42 0.63 -4.81
C LEU A 91 -2.86 0.81 -5.33
N ARG A 92 -3.85 0.37 -4.56
CA ARG A 92 -5.27 0.55 -4.87
C ARG A 92 -5.64 2.03 -5.00
N ARG A 93 -5.13 2.86 -4.10
CA ARG A 93 -5.36 4.31 -4.16
C ARG A 93 -4.77 4.90 -5.44
N ARG A 94 -3.54 4.54 -5.80
CA ARG A 94 -2.89 4.99 -7.04
C ARG A 94 -3.66 4.56 -8.29
N ALA A 95 -4.12 3.31 -8.32
CA ALA A 95 -4.94 2.81 -9.43
C ALA A 95 -6.24 3.62 -9.58
N LYS A 96 -6.92 3.92 -8.46
CA LYS A 96 -8.13 4.76 -8.45
C LYS A 96 -7.86 6.21 -8.84
N GLU A 97 -6.77 6.81 -8.36
CA GLU A 97 -6.36 8.17 -8.71
C GLU A 97 -6.08 8.28 -10.22
N CYS A 98 -5.42 7.28 -10.81
CA CYS A 98 -5.18 7.23 -12.25
C CYS A 98 -6.50 7.15 -13.03
N LEU A 99 -7.42 6.26 -12.63
CA LEU A 99 -8.73 6.11 -13.26
C LEU A 99 -9.51 7.43 -13.24
N PHE A 100 -9.50 8.13 -12.10
CA PHE A 100 -10.18 9.41 -11.95
C PHE A 100 -9.55 10.53 -12.80
N TYR A 101 -8.23 10.55 -12.92
CA TYR A 101 -7.51 11.59 -13.66
C TYR A 101 -7.62 11.43 -15.19
N GLU A 102 -7.49 10.20 -15.70
CA GLU A 102 -7.48 9.93 -17.15
C GLU A 102 -8.88 9.78 -17.77
N GLY A 103 -9.89 9.45 -16.97
CA GLY A 103 -11.28 9.32 -17.41
C GLY A 103 -11.44 8.31 -18.56
N PRO A 104 -11.85 8.73 -19.78
CA PRO A 104 -12.12 7.81 -20.90
C PRO A 104 -10.87 7.10 -21.46
N ASN A 105 -9.66 7.62 -21.24
CA ASN A 105 -8.41 7.02 -21.74
C ASN A 105 -7.71 6.12 -20.71
N ALA A 106 -8.39 5.82 -19.60
CA ALA A 106 -7.79 5.11 -18.48
C ALA A 106 -7.32 3.69 -18.84
N ASP A 107 -8.02 3.00 -19.75
CA ASP A 107 -7.71 1.61 -20.13
C ASP A 107 -6.27 1.43 -20.61
N HIS A 108 -5.75 2.35 -21.43
CA HIS A 108 -4.38 2.26 -21.92
C HIS A 108 -3.37 2.88 -20.94
N ARG A 109 -3.68 4.05 -20.38
CA ARG A 109 -2.72 4.81 -19.57
C ARG A 109 -2.52 4.24 -18.17
N CYS A 110 -3.57 3.70 -17.57
CA CYS A 110 -3.54 3.16 -16.20
C CYS A 110 -3.20 1.67 -16.14
N LYS A 111 -3.06 0.99 -17.28
CA LYS A 111 -2.81 -0.46 -17.37
C LYS A 111 -1.68 -0.95 -16.46
N HIS A 112 -0.50 -0.33 -16.54
CA HIS A 112 0.65 -0.73 -15.73
C HIS A 112 0.41 -0.62 -14.21
N ILE A 113 -0.36 0.39 -13.77
CA ILE A 113 -0.68 0.60 -12.35
C ILE A 113 -1.70 -0.44 -11.89
N GLN A 114 -2.67 -0.75 -12.75
CA GLN A 114 -3.67 -1.79 -12.49
C GLN A 114 -3.02 -3.17 -12.38
N GLU A 115 -2.17 -3.55 -13.34
CA GLU A 115 -1.41 -4.81 -13.32
C GLU A 115 -0.56 -4.92 -12.04
N THR A 116 0.18 -3.86 -11.70
CA THR A 116 0.97 -3.83 -10.45
C THR A 116 0.10 -4.04 -9.20
N TYR A 117 -1.11 -3.47 -9.19
CA TYR A 117 -2.06 -3.66 -8.09
C TYR A 117 -2.63 -5.08 -8.05
N GLU A 118 -3.00 -5.64 -9.20
CA GLU A 118 -3.55 -7.00 -9.33
C GLU A 118 -2.52 -8.05 -8.94
N ASP A 119 -1.28 -7.91 -9.39
CA ASP A 119 -0.16 -8.77 -8.99
C ASP A 119 0.09 -8.71 -7.48
N ALA A 120 0.11 -7.50 -6.91
CA ALA A 120 0.28 -7.32 -5.47
C ALA A 120 -0.89 -7.88 -4.66
N ALA A 121 -2.13 -7.70 -5.14
CA ALA A 121 -3.33 -8.25 -4.52
C ALA A 121 -3.31 -9.79 -4.55
N THR A 122 -2.89 -10.37 -5.68
CA THR A 122 -2.74 -11.81 -5.87
C THR A 122 -1.68 -12.37 -4.93
N ASN A 123 -0.50 -11.75 -4.87
CA ASN A 123 0.58 -12.15 -3.96
C ASN A 123 0.17 -12.10 -2.48
N TRP A 124 -0.59 -11.08 -2.10
CA TRP A 124 -1.14 -10.99 -0.74
C TRP A 124 -2.19 -12.06 -0.45
N PHE A 125 -3.07 -12.36 -1.41
CA PHE A 125 -4.07 -13.42 -1.24
C PHE A 125 -3.40 -14.80 -1.18
N ILE A 126 -2.35 -15.04 -1.96
CA ILE A 126 -1.54 -16.25 -1.86
C ILE A 126 -0.97 -16.40 -0.45
N LYS A 127 -0.44 -15.32 0.15
CA LYS A 127 0.16 -15.35 1.48
C LYS A 127 -0.86 -15.44 2.62
N TYR A 128 -1.94 -14.65 2.57
CA TYR A 128 -2.87 -14.44 3.70
C TYR A 128 -4.32 -14.83 3.44
N GLY A 129 -4.70 -15.11 2.19
CA GLY A 129 -6.05 -15.55 1.82
C GLY A 129 -6.44 -16.86 2.50
N ASP A 130 -7.72 -17.08 2.72
CA ASP A 130 -8.30 -18.29 3.35
C ASP A 130 -7.79 -18.63 4.76
N LEU A 131 -6.90 -17.81 5.33
CA LEU A 131 -6.51 -17.90 6.73
C LEU A 131 -7.57 -17.24 7.60
N THR A 132 -7.79 -17.81 8.79
CA THR A 132 -8.76 -17.26 9.75
C THR A 132 -8.32 -15.90 10.29
N VAL A 133 -9.25 -15.18 10.93
CA VAL A 133 -8.96 -13.89 11.59
C VAL A 133 -7.88 -14.05 12.66
N HIS A 134 -7.88 -15.16 13.39
CA HIS A 134 -6.92 -15.49 14.44
C HIS A 134 -5.71 -16.31 13.95
N SER A 135 -5.40 -16.23 12.65
CA SER A 135 -4.28 -16.98 12.06
C SER A 135 -2.93 -16.52 12.60
N ASN A 136 -2.12 -17.50 12.99
CA ASN A 136 -0.75 -17.30 13.44
C ASN A 136 0.26 -17.55 12.33
N VAL A 137 1.52 -17.23 12.60
CA VAL A 137 2.64 -17.53 11.70
C VAL A 137 2.73 -19.01 11.32
N ARG A 138 2.35 -19.91 12.24
CA ARG A 138 2.29 -21.36 12.01
C ARG A 138 1.31 -21.73 10.90
N ASP A 139 0.14 -21.11 10.84
CA ASP A 139 -0.89 -21.41 9.84
C ASP A 139 -0.44 -20.95 8.46
N ALA A 140 0.15 -19.74 8.39
CA ALA A 140 0.74 -19.21 7.17
C ALA A 140 1.90 -20.10 6.67
N TYR A 141 2.73 -20.60 7.58
CA TYR A 141 3.81 -21.54 7.26
C TYR A 141 3.27 -22.88 6.72
N MET A 142 2.23 -23.44 7.33
CA MET A 142 1.60 -24.67 6.83
C MET A 142 0.94 -24.47 5.46
N LYS A 143 0.31 -23.31 5.23
CA LYS A 143 -0.20 -22.94 3.90
C LYS A 143 0.92 -22.89 2.86
N GLN A 144 2.03 -22.24 3.19
CA GLN A 144 3.21 -22.19 2.31
C GLN A 144 3.74 -23.60 1.99
N LYS A 145 3.84 -24.45 3.02
CA LYS A 145 4.27 -25.85 2.85
C LYS A 145 3.33 -26.62 1.93
N HIS A 146 2.01 -26.46 2.09
CA HIS A 146 1.02 -27.10 1.24
C HIS A 146 1.19 -26.69 -0.23
N ARG A 147 1.40 -25.40 -0.50
CA ARG A 147 1.67 -24.89 -1.84
C ARG A 147 2.93 -25.53 -2.46
N LEU A 148 4.03 -25.59 -1.73
CA LEU A 148 5.29 -26.17 -2.23
C LEU A 148 5.15 -27.67 -2.53
N ILE A 149 4.43 -28.43 -1.70
CA ILE A 149 4.15 -29.85 -1.95
C ILE A 149 3.30 -30.02 -3.21
N PHE A 150 2.30 -29.16 -3.40
CA PHE A 150 1.44 -29.18 -4.58
C PHE A 150 2.25 -28.87 -5.85
N GLU A 151 3.06 -27.81 -5.84
CA GLU A 151 3.91 -27.43 -6.98
C GLU A 151 4.85 -28.54 -7.39
N ARG A 152 5.51 -29.19 -6.43
CA ARG A 152 6.36 -30.35 -6.68
C ARG A 152 5.58 -31.51 -7.33
N ARG A 153 4.41 -31.86 -6.79
CA ARG A 153 3.57 -32.95 -7.35
C ARG A 153 3.07 -32.64 -8.75
N LYS A 154 2.73 -31.37 -9.02
CA LYS A 154 2.32 -30.91 -10.34
C LYS A 154 3.45 -31.11 -11.36
N GLN A 155 4.68 -30.70 -11.02
CA GLN A 155 5.85 -30.92 -11.86
C GLN A 155 6.12 -32.41 -12.12
N GLU A 156 6.02 -33.26 -11.09
CA GLU A 156 6.16 -34.71 -11.24
C GLU A 156 5.09 -35.33 -12.15
N TYR A 157 3.85 -34.82 -12.09
CA TYR A 157 2.76 -35.27 -12.95
C TYR A 157 2.97 -34.85 -14.40
N GLU A 158 3.33 -33.58 -14.62
CA GLU A 158 3.65 -33.02 -15.95
C GLU A 158 4.87 -33.72 -16.57
N ALA A 159 5.90 -34.05 -15.79
CA ALA A 159 7.05 -34.81 -16.28
C ALA A 159 6.68 -36.25 -16.70
N LYS A 160 5.65 -36.86 -16.10
CA LYS A 160 5.20 -38.22 -16.42
C LYS A 160 4.19 -38.29 -17.58
N HIS A 161 3.38 -37.24 -17.77
CA HIS A 161 2.26 -37.25 -18.73
C HIS A 161 2.41 -36.23 -19.86
N GLY A 162 3.31 -35.25 -19.73
CA GLY A 162 3.58 -34.20 -20.71
C GLY A 162 4.49 -34.62 -21.87
N SER A 163 4.97 -35.87 -21.90
CA SER A 163 5.73 -36.43 -23.02
C SER A 163 4.88 -37.06 -24.12
N ASN A 164 3.53 -37.01 -24.03
CA ASN A 164 2.61 -37.69 -24.94
C ASN A 164 1.82 -36.74 -25.87
N THR A 165 2.31 -35.53 -26.09
CA THR A 165 1.73 -34.61 -27.09
C THR A 165 2.83 -34.15 -28.04
N GLU A 166 3.17 -35.03 -28.99
CA GLU A 166 3.56 -34.65 -30.35
C GLU A 166 2.32 -34.75 -31.24
#